data_AF-A0AAC8XSF8-F1
#
_entry.id   AF-A0AAC8XSF8-F1
#
_cell.length_a   1.000
_cell.length_b   1.000
_cell.length_c   1.000
_cell.angle_alpha   90.00
_cell.angle_beta   90.00
_cell.angle_gamma   90.00
#
_symmetry.space_group_name_H-M   'P 1'
#
loop_
_entity.id
_entity.type
_entity.pdbx_description
1 polymer ?
#
loop_
_entity_poly.entity_id
_entity_poly.type
_entity_poly.pdbx_seq_one_letter_code
_entity_poly.pdbx_strand_id
1 'polypeptide(L)'
;MKLELQKLVHATRAMDQTLVVSLITGFLNTELELKENWLGVARLAMTVGCYDLAVKCLHMLDQSKCEDTTIAKQLGMLADCGKDDDAYQSAKQWANKAPTSVAALHITGVFAYQKGELEEAETLLKKVVEKAPLAGEAWHMLSTLQNVIAQPDFQNFISAQTVKFNQLPNNVSKACFLNAMGNVNWLNGDEKSAFVFYEKSANAMRQITNSNAPTTTFNIDANYTKITKVLKDTESDTEQSSFTSNALTSNAFTPVFIMGLPRSGTTLLNNILCSDKGVSSVGETDAFTIACDTVLKKKNSAYDLDTILNCQKVELKAIAKEYERIARELGCTENVCVNKSLNNSHIVLMIQRVFPNAKFIATRRNELENAWSIYKTFFSSNLHWSFDVPSVKRAIQMDNKAIEKLQTIIKIELVELEALKAEPELVLHRVFNSIGLNYENNHTYFHKTPTVVKTASMSQIRQPLNKINTHTFTIPEPFQELYRNL
;
A
#
# COMPACT_ATOMS: atom_id res chain seq x y z
N MET A 1 12.75 12.07 32.42
CA MET A 1 12.02 11.17 31.49
C MET A 1 10.73 11.80 30.93
N LYS A 2 9.67 12.03 31.72
CA LYS A 2 8.37 12.56 31.21
C LYS A 2 8.50 13.86 30.41
N LEU A 3 9.31 14.81 30.90
CA LEU A 3 9.57 16.07 30.21
C LEU A 3 10.26 15.87 28.85
N GLU A 4 11.23 14.96 28.77
CA GLU A 4 11.94 14.66 27.52
C GLU A 4 11.04 13.96 26.48
N LEU A 5 10.17 13.05 26.92
CA LEU A 5 9.16 12.44 26.04
C LEU A 5 8.15 13.48 25.53
N GLN A 6 7.75 14.44 26.35
CA GLN A 6 6.89 15.55 25.93
C GLN A 6 7.59 16.46 24.90
N LYS A 7 8.88 16.76 25.11
CA LYS A 7 9.70 17.49 24.12
C LYS A 7 9.77 16.73 22.80
N LEU A 8 9.95 15.41 22.83
CA LEU A 8 9.98 14.57 21.62
C LEU A 8 8.64 14.65 20.84
N VAL A 9 7.51 14.53 21.54
CA VAL A 9 6.18 14.66 20.92
C VAL A 9 5.99 16.04 20.31
N HIS A 10 6.41 17.10 21.01
CA HIS A 10 6.31 18.48 20.50
C HIS A 10 7.17 18.69 19.25
N ALA A 11 8.43 18.25 19.29
CA ALA A 11 9.34 18.30 18.16
C ALA A 11 8.79 17.56 16.93
N THR A 12 8.23 16.37 17.14
CA THR A 12 7.59 15.57 16.07
C THR A 12 6.38 16.28 15.48
N ARG A 13 5.54 16.92 16.30
CA ARG A 13 4.38 17.69 15.82
C ARG A 13 4.80 18.89 14.97
N ALA A 14 5.92 19.51 15.31
CA ALA A 14 6.54 20.60 14.55
C ALA A 14 7.36 20.11 13.34
N MET A 15 7.41 18.79 13.09
CA MET A 15 8.26 18.17 12.06
C MET A 15 9.74 18.55 12.19
N ASP A 16 10.21 18.85 13.41
CA ASP A 16 11.62 19.18 13.68
C ASP A 16 12.46 17.90 13.79
N GLN A 17 12.84 17.38 12.63
CA GLN A 17 13.58 16.13 12.51
C GLN A 17 14.91 16.16 13.29
N THR A 18 15.66 17.26 13.24
CA THR A 18 16.95 17.40 13.95
C THR A 18 16.79 17.23 15.45
N LEU A 19 15.79 17.89 16.05
CA LEU A 19 15.52 17.78 17.48
C LEU A 19 15.00 16.37 17.84
N VAL A 20 14.16 15.76 17.01
CA VAL A 20 13.71 14.38 17.18
C VAL A 20 14.90 13.41 17.21
N VAL A 21 15.80 13.49 16.23
CA VAL A 21 16.99 12.64 16.15
C VAL A 21 17.88 12.82 17.38
N SER A 22 18.12 14.07 17.80
CA SER A 22 18.93 14.38 18.98
C SER A 22 18.34 13.76 20.26
N LEU A 23 17.04 13.95 20.52
CA LEU A 23 16.37 13.43 21.71
C LEU A 23 16.38 11.90 21.73
N ILE A 24 16.03 11.24 20.63
CA ILE A 24 15.99 9.78 20.55
C ILE A 24 17.39 9.18 20.69
N THR A 25 18.40 9.79 20.07
CA THR A 25 19.80 9.35 20.23
C THR A 25 20.24 9.47 21.69
N GLY A 26 19.84 10.54 22.38
CA GLY A 26 20.04 10.67 23.83
C GLY A 26 19.38 9.55 24.63
N PHE A 27 18.17 9.13 24.27
CA PHE A 27 17.48 8.02 24.94
C PHE A 27 18.18 6.67 24.72
N LEU A 28 18.66 6.41 23.51
CA LEU A 28 19.40 5.20 23.17
C LEU A 28 20.74 5.13 23.92
N ASN A 29 21.47 6.25 24.00
CA ASN A 29 22.78 6.31 24.66
C ASN A 29 22.72 6.21 26.19
N THR A 30 21.58 6.54 26.79
CA THR A 30 21.39 6.48 28.24
C THR A 30 20.79 5.14 28.70
N GLU A 31 20.59 4.19 27.78
CA GLU A 31 19.94 2.88 28.01
C GLU A 31 18.69 2.99 28.90
N LEU A 32 17.91 4.06 28.72
CA LEU A 32 16.70 4.30 29.51
C LEU A 32 15.72 3.12 29.33
N GLU A 33 15.26 2.53 30.44
CA GLU A 33 14.27 1.45 30.41
C GLU A 33 12.87 2.03 30.11
N LEU A 34 12.59 2.30 28.83
CA LEU A 34 11.30 2.80 28.37
C LEU A 34 10.23 1.72 28.22
N LYS A 35 10.62 0.43 28.30
CA LYS A 35 9.73 -0.73 28.12
C LYS A 35 8.92 -0.60 26.84
N GLU A 36 7.60 -0.80 26.89
CA GLU A 36 6.71 -0.72 25.73
C GLU A 36 6.63 0.68 25.09
N ASN A 37 7.07 1.75 25.80
CA ASN A 37 7.09 3.09 25.22
C ASN A 37 8.09 3.22 24.05
N TRP A 38 9.02 2.27 23.88
CA TRP A 38 9.87 2.21 22.69
C TRP A 38 9.08 2.12 21.39
N LEU A 39 7.89 1.49 21.40
CA LEU A 39 6.98 1.50 20.25
C LEU A 39 6.49 2.91 19.93
N GLY A 40 6.19 3.71 20.95
CA GLY A 40 5.81 5.10 20.80
C GLY A 40 6.95 5.96 20.25
N VAL A 41 8.16 5.78 20.78
CA VAL A 41 9.37 6.50 20.31
C VAL A 41 9.69 6.15 18.85
N ALA A 42 9.66 4.87 18.49
CA ALA A 42 9.86 4.42 17.12
C ALA A 42 8.83 5.03 16.16
N ARG A 43 7.55 5.09 16.55
CA ARG A 43 6.49 5.71 15.75
C ARG A 43 6.74 7.21 15.51
N LEU A 44 7.25 7.92 16.52
CA LEU A 44 7.60 9.33 16.39
C LEU A 44 8.78 9.53 15.44
N ALA A 45 9.79 8.65 15.49
CA ALA A 45 10.90 8.65 14.52
C ALA A 45 10.40 8.40 13.08
N MET A 46 9.53 7.41 12.86
CA MET A 46 8.93 7.13 11.55
C MET A 46 8.11 8.32 11.03
N THR A 47 7.42 9.06 11.91
CA THR A 47 6.62 10.24 11.53
C THR A 47 7.47 11.33 10.88
N VAL A 48 8.75 11.44 11.23
CA VAL A 48 9.71 12.37 10.62
C VAL A 48 10.68 11.66 9.67
N GLY A 49 10.34 10.47 9.18
CA GLY A 49 11.12 9.74 8.18
C GLY A 49 12.44 9.14 8.66
N CYS A 50 12.69 9.05 9.97
CA CYS A 50 13.91 8.45 10.53
C CYS A 50 13.70 6.94 10.78
N TYR A 51 13.67 6.14 9.72
CA TYR A 51 13.33 4.71 9.78
C TYR A 51 14.45 3.88 10.39
N ASP A 52 15.72 4.15 10.08
CA ASP A 52 16.83 3.42 10.72
C ASP A 52 16.90 3.69 12.24
N LEU A 53 16.56 4.91 12.65
CA LEU A 53 16.46 5.26 14.07
C LEU A 53 15.25 4.58 14.72
N ALA A 54 14.12 4.48 14.01
CA ALA A 54 12.95 3.74 14.47
C ALA A 54 13.28 2.25 14.69
N VAL A 55 14.02 1.62 13.76
CA VAL A 55 14.47 0.23 13.89
C VAL A 55 15.33 0.04 15.14
N LYS A 56 16.28 0.95 15.42
CA LYS A 56 17.06 0.91 16.66
C LYS A 56 16.16 0.96 17.89
N CYS A 57 15.18 1.86 17.91
CA CYS A 57 14.19 1.92 19.00
C CYS A 57 13.38 0.64 19.15
N LEU A 58 12.94 0.04 18.04
CA LEU A 58 12.18 -1.22 18.05
C LEU A 58 13.03 -2.35 18.64
N HIS A 59 14.32 -2.42 18.36
CA HIS A 59 15.22 -3.44 18.93
C HIS A 59 15.50 -3.27 20.43
N MET A 60 15.19 -2.12 21.02
CA MET A 60 15.28 -1.94 22.47
C MET A 60 14.14 -2.62 23.25
N LEU A 61 13.10 -3.10 22.55
CA LEU A 61 11.99 -3.80 23.17
C LEU A 61 12.36 -5.26 23.46
N ASP A 62 12.41 -5.62 24.74
CA ASP A 62 12.59 -6.99 25.21
C ASP A 62 11.28 -7.80 25.07
N GLN A 63 11.19 -8.59 24.00
CA GLN A 63 10.01 -9.41 23.70
C GLN A 63 9.63 -10.38 24.84
N SER A 64 10.58 -10.81 25.68
CA SER A 64 10.28 -11.74 26.79
C SER A 64 9.41 -11.14 27.89
N LYS A 65 9.30 -9.80 27.92
CA LYS A 65 8.54 -9.03 28.93
C LYS A 65 7.29 -8.37 28.35
N CYS A 66 6.95 -8.67 27.09
CA CYS A 66 5.86 -8.04 26.38
C CYS A 66 4.69 -8.99 26.18
N GLU A 67 3.47 -8.44 26.15
CA GLU A 67 2.31 -9.19 25.69
C GLU A 67 2.40 -9.46 24.18
N ASP A 68 1.74 -10.54 23.75
CA ASP A 68 1.64 -10.94 22.34
C ASP A 68 1.26 -9.78 21.41
N THR A 69 0.36 -8.89 21.85
CA THR A 69 -0.08 -7.75 21.03
C THR A 69 1.03 -6.71 20.83
N THR A 70 1.89 -6.51 21.82
CA THR A 70 3.03 -5.59 21.77
C THR A 70 4.11 -6.14 20.83
N ILE A 71 4.40 -7.44 20.91
CA ILE A 71 5.35 -8.12 20.02
C ILE A 71 4.86 -8.05 18.57
N ALA A 72 3.59 -8.37 18.31
CA ALA A 72 3.02 -8.29 16.96
C ALA A 72 3.10 -6.86 16.38
N LYS A 73 2.86 -5.83 17.20
CA LYS A 73 3.02 -4.42 16.78
C LYS A 73 4.47 -4.06 16.45
N GLN A 74 5.43 -4.51 17.28
CA GLN A 74 6.86 -4.30 17.03
C GLN A 74 7.26 -4.87 15.66
N LEU A 75 6.87 -6.12 15.39
CA LEU A 75 7.19 -6.81 14.14
C LEU A 75 6.53 -6.14 12.92
N GLY A 76 5.27 -5.72 13.05
CA GLY A 76 4.60 -4.93 12.01
C GLY A 76 5.33 -3.61 11.71
N MET A 77 5.77 -2.90 12.74
CA MET A 77 6.52 -1.65 12.57
C MET A 77 7.92 -1.87 11.96
N LEU A 78 8.60 -2.99 12.27
CA LEU A 78 9.85 -3.35 11.60
C LEU A 78 9.63 -3.57 10.10
N ALA A 79 8.56 -4.28 9.73
CA ALA A 79 8.16 -4.46 8.34
C ALA A 79 7.87 -3.10 7.67
N ASP A 80 7.16 -2.20 8.33
CA ASP A 80 6.88 -0.84 7.82
C ASP A 80 8.15 0.02 7.65
N CYS A 81 9.24 -0.31 8.35
CA CYS A 81 10.57 0.30 8.15
C CYS A 81 11.39 -0.35 7.02
N GLY A 82 10.78 -1.21 6.20
CA GLY A 82 11.47 -1.94 5.13
C GLY A 82 12.33 -3.11 5.62
N LYS A 83 12.23 -3.50 6.91
CA LYS A 83 12.95 -4.64 7.49
C LYS A 83 12.09 -5.90 7.47
N ASP A 84 11.51 -6.22 6.31
CA ASP A 84 10.56 -7.32 6.16
C ASP A 84 11.19 -8.69 6.48
N ASP A 85 12.45 -8.89 6.12
CA ASP A 85 13.20 -10.12 6.38
C ASP A 85 13.43 -10.32 7.88
N ASP A 86 13.88 -9.27 8.58
CA ASP A 86 14.13 -9.29 10.02
C ASP A 86 12.82 -9.52 10.81
N ALA A 87 11.74 -8.85 10.39
CA ALA A 87 10.41 -9.02 10.97
C ALA A 87 9.92 -10.47 10.78
N TYR A 88 10.11 -11.05 9.60
CA TYR A 88 9.70 -12.42 9.33
C TYR A 88 10.51 -13.45 10.15
N GLN A 89 11.84 -13.31 10.19
CA GLN A 89 12.68 -14.23 10.98
C GLN A 89 12.38 -14.14 12.48
N SER A 90 12.17 -12.93 12.98
CA SER A 90 11.79 -12.71 14.39
C SER A 90 10.41 -13.30 14.70
N ALA A 91 9.45 -13.18 13.78
CA ALA A 91 8.13 -13.82 13.91
C ALA A 91 8.24 -15.35 13.96
N LYS A 92 9.05 -15.97 13.08
CA LYS A 92 9.31 -17.42 13.10
C LYS A 92 9.92 -17.88 14.41
N GLN A 93 10.92 -17.15 14.92
CA GLN A 93 11.52 -17.46 16.22
C GLN A 93 10.49 -17.37 17.35
N TRP A 94 9.62 -16.36 17.34
CA TRP A 94 8.55 -16.22 18.31
C TRP A 94 7.54 -17.37 18.23
N ALA A 95 7.07 -17.72 17.03
CA ALA A 95 6.14 -18.84 16.82
C ALA A 95 6.74 -20.19 17.25
N ASN A 96 8.05 -20.39 17.09
CA ASN A 96 8.74 -21.59 17.57
C ASN A 96 8.82 -21.65 19.11
N LYS A 97 9.05 -20.52 19.78
CA LYS A 97 9.08 -20.43 21.25
C LYS A 97 7.69 -20.50 21.88
N ALA A 98 6.67 -19.98 21.19
CA ALA A 98 5.29 -19.90 21.65
C ALA A 98 4.32 -20.52 20.62
N PRO A 99 4.38 -21.84 20.35
CA PRO A 99 3.60 -22.48 19.28
C PRO A 99 2.08 -22.48 19.53
N THR A 100 1.64 -22.14 20.74
CA THR A 100 0.22 -21.97 21.09
C THR A 100 -0.28 -20.54 20.96
N SER A 101 0.60 -19.55 20.79
CA SER A 101 0.20 -18.15 20.62
C SER A 101 -0.49 -17.96 19.27
N VAL A 102 -1.76 -17.57 19.31
CA VAL A 102 -2.53 -17.24 18.11
C VAL A 102 -1.92 -16.04 17.39
N ALA A 103 -1.41 -15.04 18.14
CA ALA A 103 -0.79 -13.86 17.56
C ALA A 103 0.52 -14.19 16.84
N ALA A 104 1.37 -15.04 17.43
CA ALA A 104 2.62 -15.48 16.80
C ALA A 104 2.38 -16.26 15.51
N LEU A 105 1.42 -17.21 15.54
CA LEU A 105 1.02 -17.97 14.35
C LEU A 105 0.46 -17.05 13.26
N HIS A 106 -0.43 -16.11 13.65
CA HIS A 106 -1.07 -15.20 12.71
C HIS A 106 -0.06 -14.27 12.05
N ILE A 107 0.78 -13.56 12.80
CA ILE A 107 1.74 -12.61 12.22
C ILE A 107 2.78 -13.32 11.35
N THR A 108 3.22 -14.51 11.75
CA THR A 108 4.16 -15.32 10.94
C THR A 108 3.50 -15.79 9.65
N GLY A 109 2.24 -16.24 9.72
CA GLY A 109 1.45 -16.60 8.53
C GLY A 109 1.21 -15.42 7.59
N VAL A 110 0.99 -14.21 8.13
CA VAL A 110 0.86 -12.97 7.36
C VAL A 110 2.16 -12.65 6.62
N PHE A 111 3.31 -12.71 7.29
CA PHE A 111 4.59 -12.44 6.64
C PHE A 111 4.96 -13.52 5.62
N ALA A 112 4.73 -14.80 5.93
CA ALA A 112 4.87 -15.90 4.96
C ALA A 112 4.02 -15.64 3.71
N TYR A 113 2.76 -15.25 3.89
CA TYR A 113 1.85 -14.89 2.81
C TYR A 113 2.44 -13.73 1.98
N GLN A 114 2.84 -12.62 2.60
CA GLN A 114 3.39 -11.46 1.90
C GLN A 114 4.70 -11.75 1.14
N LYS A 115 5.55 -12.63 1.68
CA LYS A 115 6.77 -13.13 1.02
C LYS A 115 6.51 -14.07 -0.16
N GLY A 116 5.32 -14.68 -0.22
CA GLY A 116 4.99 -15.70 -1.21
C GLY A 116 5.26 -17.13 -0.76
N GLU A 117 5.58 -17.36 0.52
CA GLU A 117 5.72 -18.67 1.15
C GLU A 117 4.32 -19.25 1.45
N LEU A 118 3.56 -19.56 0.38
CA LEU A 118 2.12 -19.83 0.48
C LEU A 118 1.78 -21.09 1.28
N GLU A 119 2.60 -22.13 1.20
CA GLU A 119 2.38 -23.39 1.96
C GLU A 119 2.59 -23.18 3.46
N GLU A 120 3.63 -22.42 3.85
CA GLU A 120 3.88 -22.04 5.24
C GLU A 120 2.75 -21.14 5.75
N ALA A 121 2.32 -20.16 4.95
CA ALA A 121 1.19 -19.29 5.26
C ALA A 121 -0.11 -20.08 5.48
N GLU A 122 -0.46 -20.99 4.58
CA GLU A 122 -1.63 -21.85 4.69
C GLU A 122 -1.58 -22.67 5.99
N THR A 123 -0.45 -23.32 6.25
CA THR A 123 -0.26 -24.16 7.45
C THR A 123 -0.46 -23.37 8.74
N LEU A 124 0.15 -22.18 8.84
CA LEU A 124 0.06 -21.34 10.02
C LEU A 124 -1.33 -20.73 10.20
N LEU A 125 -1.94 -20.23 9.12
CA LEU A 125 -3.27 -19.62 9.18
C LEU A 125 -4.37 -20.65 9.44
N LYS A 126 -4.24 -21.90 8.96
CA LYS A 126 -5.14 -23.00 9.34
C LYS A 126 -5.09 -23.27 10.85
N LYS A 127 -3.91 -23.31 11.46
CA LYS A 127 -3.76 -23.43 12.92
C LYS A 127 -4.39 -22.25 13.67
N VAL A 128 -4.35 -21.04 13.11
CA VAL A 128 -5.02 -19.86 13.69
C VAL A 128 -6.53 -20.08 13.73
N VAL A 129 -7.16 -20.45 12.61
CA VAL A 129 -8.63 -20.61 12.58
C VAL A 129 -9.12 -21.85 13.35
N GLU A 130 -8.28 -22.85 13.57
CA GLU A 130 -8.56 -23.96 14.49
C GLU A 130 -8.58 -23.50 15.96
N LYS A 131 -7.61 -22.69 16.37
CA LYS A 131 -7.47 -22.20 17.75
C LYS A 131 -8.41 -21.03 18.08
N ALA A 132 -8.62 -20.15 17.12
CA ALA A 132 -9.47 -18.97 17.22
C ALA A 132 -10.43 -18.91 16.02
N PRO A 133 -11.52 -19.70 16.02
CA PRO A 133 -12.44 -19.78 14.89
C PRO A 133 -13.13 -18.47 14.52
N LEU A 134 -13.12 -17.48 15.42
CA LEU A 134 -13.67 -16.14 15.19
C LEU A 134 -12.65 -15.13 14.64
N ALA A 135 -11.41 -15.56 14.36
CA ALA A 135 -10.38 -14.75 13.70
C ALA A 135 -10.69 -14.61 12.19
N GLY A 136 -11.62 -13.71 11.86
CA GLY A 136 -12.09 -13.50 10.50
C GLY A 136 -11.01 -13.06 9.51
N GLU A 137 -9.99 -12.36 9.99
CA GLU A 137 -8.82 -11.94 9.22
C GLU A 137 -8.06 -13.14 8.64
N ALA A 138 -7.87 -14.20 9.44
CA ALA A 138 -7.21 -15.42 9.00
C ALA A 138 -8.07 -16.19 7.98
N TRP A 139 -9.39 -16.25 8.19
CA TRP A 139 -10.32 -16.80 7.20
C TRP A 139 -10.27 -16.04 5.87
N HIS A 140 -10.25 -14.71 5.93
CA HIS A 140 -10.11 -13.88 4.74
C HIS A 140 -8.81 -14.18 4.00
N MET A 141 -7.66 -14.20 4.69
CA MET A 141 -6.38 -14.51 4.04
C MET A 141 -6.36 -15.90 3.39
N LEU A 142 -6.81 -16.94 4.11
CA LEU A 142 -6.96 -18.30 3.54
C LEU A 142 -7.88 -18.29 2.31
N SER A 143 -8.96 -17.50 2.35
CA SER A 143 -9.91 -17.43 1.24
C SER A 143 -9.34 -16.81 -0.05
N THR A 144 -8.22 -16.09 0.03
CA THR A 144 -7.55 -15.51 -1.13
C THR A 144 -6.62 -16.48 -1.85
N LEU A 145 -6.36 -17.65 -1.26
CA LEU A 145 -5.52 -18.71 -1.80
C LEU A 145 -6.39 -19.73 -2.55
N GLN A 146 -6.39 -19.71 -3.89
CA GLN A 146 -7.26 -20.55 -4.71
C GLN A 146 -7.15 -22.05 -4.38
N ASN A 147 -5.93 -22.54 -4.14
CA ASN A 147 -5.70 -23.94 -3.77
C ASN A 147 -6.32 -24.32 -2.42
N VAL A 148 -6.52 -23.36 -1.51
CA VAL A 148 -7.13 -23.58 -0.20
C VAL A 148 -8.64 -23.64 -0.34
N ILE A 149 -9.24 -22.65 -0.99
CA ILE A 149 -10.71 -22.58 -1.15
C ILE A 149 -11.27 -23.68 -2.06
N ALA A 150 -10.44 -24.26 -2.92
CA ALA A 150 -10.82 -25.44 -3.72
C ALA A 150 -10.91 -26.74 -2.90
N GLN A 151 -10.36 -26.79 -1.67
CA GLN A 151 -10.39 -27.98 -0.83
C GLN A 151 -11.79 -28.17 -0.19
N PRO A 152 -12.47 -29.31 -0.39
CA PRO A 152 -13.79 -29.56 0.19
C PRO A 152 -13.82 -29.43 1.71
N ASP A 153 -12.77 -29.91 2.39
CA ASP A 153 -12.65 -29.83 3.86
C ASP A 153 -12.62 -28.37 4.34
N PHE A 154 -11.93 -27.49 3.62
CA PHE A 154 -11.91 -26.06 3.93
C PHE A 154 -13.30 -25.45 3.74
N GLN A 155 -13.98 -25.74 2.63
CA GLN A 155 -15.33 -25.23 2.37
C GLN A 155 -16.34 -25.66 3.45
N ASN A 156 -16.27 -26.91 3.90
CA ASN A 156 -17.09 -27.41 4.99
C ASN A 156 -16.75 -26.69 6.31
N PHE A 157 -15.45 -26.52 6.59
CA PHE A 157 -14.97 -25.94 7.84
C PHE A 157 -15.33 -24.45 7.98
N ILE A 158 -15.18 -23.65 6.91
CA ILE A 158 -15.56 -22.23 6.91
C ILE A 158 -17.08 -22.07 6.97
N SER A 159 -17.84 -22.89 6.23
CA SER A 159 -19.30 -22.84 6.23
C SER A 159 -19.89 -23.09 7.62
N ALA A 160 -19.29 -24.02 8.38
CA ALA A 160 -19.69 -24.33 9.75
C ALA A 160 -19.54 -23.14 10.74
N GLN A 161 -18.70 -22.14 10.42
CA GLN A 161 -18.55 -20.95 11.28
C GLN A 161 -19.61 -19.87 11.01
N THR A 162 -20.38 -19.98 9.93
CA THR A 162 -21.35 -18.96 9.48
C THR A 162 -22.33 -18.56 10.59
N VAL A 163 -22.88 -19.53 11.32
CA VAL A 163 -23.85 -19.28 12.40
C VAL A 163 -23.21 -18.46 13.52
N LYS A 164 -21.98 -18.79 13.92
CA LYS A 164 -21.26 -18.08 14.99
C LYS A 164 -20.96 -16.64 14.59
N PHE A 165 -20.46 -16.41 13.38
CA PHE A 165 -20.17 -15.06 12.89
C PHE A 165 -21.43 -14.21 12.70
N ASN A 166 -22.56 -14.81 12.30
CA ASN A 166 -23.83 -14.08 12.17
C ASN A 166 -24.33 -13.52 13.51
N GLN A 167 -24.04 -14.22 14.62
CA GLN A 167 -24.40 -13.80 15.98
C GLN A 167 -23.50 -12.68 16.54
N LEU A 168 -22.32 -12.46 15.96
CA LEU A 168 -21.42 -11.41 16.41
C LEU A 168 -21.96 -10.01 16.06
N PRO A 169 -21.68 -8.99 16.89
CA PRO A 169 -21.86 -7.60 16.48
C PRO A 169 -20.99 -7.30 15.26
N ASN A 170 -21.34 -6.24 14.52
CA ASN A 170 -20.53 -5.82 13.39
C ASN A 170 -19.16 -5.33 13.88
N ASN A 171 -18.12 -6.05 13.46
CA ASN A 171 -16.72 -5.74 13.69
C ASN A 171 -15.90 -6.16 12.47
N VAL A 172 -14.62 -5.76 12.45
CA VAL A 172 -13.73 -6.01 11.31
C VAL A 172 -13.61 -7.51 11.02
N SER A 173 -13.43 -8.35 12.05
CA SER A 173 -13.33 -9.80 11.88
C SER A 173 -14.58 -10.41 11.23
N LYS A 174 -15.79 -10.00 11.62
CA LYS A 174 -17.03 -10.43 10.97
C LYS A 174 -17.08 -10.02 9.49
N ALA A 175 -16.67 -8.80 9.18
CA ALA A 175 -16.61 -8.32 7.80
C ALA A 175 -15.58 -9.13 6.96
N CYS A 176 -14.38 -9.37 7.49
CA CYS A 176 -13.38 -10.24 6.88
C CYS A 176 -13.93 -11.65 6.57
N PHE A 177 -14.62 -12.27 7.55
CA PHE A 177 -15.24 -13.58 7.36
C PHE A 177 -16.33 -13.57 6.28
N LEU A 178 -17.19 -12.54 6.26
CA LEU A 178 -18.23 -12.40 5.23
C LEU A 178 -17.61 -12.25 3.84
N ASN A 179 -16.51 -11.49 3.71
CA ASN A 179 -15.76 -11.41 2.46
C ASN A 179 -15.17 -12.78 2.06
N ALA A 180 -14.64 -13.54 3.04
CA ALA A 180 -14.12 -14.88 2.82
C ALA A 180 -15.19 -15.84 2.26
N MET A 181 -16.41 -15.79 2.79
CA MET A 181 -17.56 -16.53 2.24
C MET A 181 -17.90 -16.08 0.81
N GLY A 182 -17.79 -14.78 0.51
CA GLY A 182 -17.92 -14.26 -0.85
C GLY A 182 -16.89 -14.88 -1.81
N ASN A 183 -15.63 -14.98 -1.40
CA ASN A 183 -14.56 -15.61 -2.20
C ASN A 183 -14.82 -17.11 -2.46
N VAL A 184 -15.32 -17.85 -1.46
CA VAL A 184 -15.67 -19.28 -1.60
C VAL A 184 -16.82 -19.47 -2.58
N ASN A 185 -17.92 -18.71 -2.42
CA ASN A 185 -19.07 -18.81 -3.34
C ASN A 185 -18.68 -18.41 -4.77
N TRP A 186 -17.82 -17.40 -4.90
CA TRP A 186 -17.31 -16.97 -6.20
C TRP A 186 -16.52 -18.07 -6.91
N LEU A 187 -15.63 -18.77 -6.20
CA LEU A 187 -14.89 -19.90 -6.76
C LEU A 187 -15.82 -21.02 -7.22
N ASN A 188 -16.90 -21.28 -6.48
CA ASN A 188 -17.87 -22.31 -6.79
C ASN A 188 -18.79 -21.96 -7.97
N GLY A 189 -18.62 -20.78 -8.59
CA GLY A 189 -19.46 -20.31 -9.70
C GLY A 189 -20.87 -19.89 -9.28
N ASP A 190 -21.07 -19.55 -8.00
CA ASP A 190 -22.31 -18.93 -7.52
C ASP A 190 -22.10 -17.42 -7.34
N GLU A 191 -22.09 -16.69 -8.46
CA GLU A 191 -21.81 -15.25 -8.46
C GLU A 191 -22.88 -14.45 -7.70
N LYS A 192 -24.12 -14.95 -7.67
CA LYS A 192 -25.23 -14.31 -6.93
C LYS A 192 -25.01 -14.40 -5.43
N SER A 193 -24.73 -15.59 -4.90
CA SER A 193 -24.44 -15.75 -3.47
C SER A 193 -23.15 -15.04 -3.08
N ALA A 194 -22.13 -15.08 -3.95
CA ALA A 194 -20.90 -14.33 -3.73
C ALA A 194 -21.17 -12.83 -3.54
N PHE A 195 -21.96 -12.21 -4.42
CA PHE A 195 -22.36 -10.81 -4.29
C PHE A 195 -23.07 -10.52 -2.98
N VAL A 196 -24.01 -11.37 -2.56
CA VAL A 196 -24.71 -11.21 -1.27
C VAL A 196 -23.73 -11.18 -0.09
N PHE A 197 -22.71 -12.02 -0.08
CA PHE A 197 -21.70 -12.04 0.97
C PHE A 197 -20.77 -10.82 0.92
N TYR A 198 -20.34 -10.39 -0.27
CA TYR A 198 -19.59 -9.15 -0.43
C TYR A 198 -20.38 -7.92 0.04
N GLU A 199 -21.69 -7.84 -0.27
CA GLU A 199 -22.57 -6.78 0.20
C GLU A 199 -22.70 -6.78 1.74
N LYS A 200 -22.87 -7.96 2.35
CA LYS A 200 -22.91 -8.08 3.83
C LYS A 200 -21.61 -7.61 4.46
N SER A 201 -20.46 -7.99 3.88
CA SER A 201 -19.15 -7.52 4.32
C SER A 201 -19.03 -5.99 4.19
N ALA A 202 -19.39 -5.44 3.04
CA ALA A 202 -19.31 -4.01 2.76
C ALA A 202 -20.23 -3.21 3.70
N ASN A 203 -21.46 -3.68 3.94
CA ASN A 203 -22.39 -3.07 4.88
C ASN A 203 -21.83 -3.05 6.31
N ALA A 204 -21.27 -4.17 6.79
CA ALA A 204 -20.62 -4.21 8.10
C ALA A 204 -19.51 -3.13 8.21
N MET A 205 -18.67 -2.98 7.18
CA MET A 205 -17.62 -1.96 7.15
C MET A 205 -18.15 -0.53 7.09
N ARG A 206 -19.22 -0.27 6.31
CA ARG A 206 -19.88 1.05 6.26
C ARG A 206 -20.42 1.44 7.64
N GLN A 207 -21.04 0.51 8.36
CA GLN A 207 -21.54 0.76 9.72
C GLN A 207 -20.40 1.04 10.71
N ILE A 208 -19.34 0.24 10.69
CA ILE A 208 -18.15 0.45 11.54
C ILE A 208 -17.52 1.83 11.29
N THR A 209 -17.45 2.25 10.02
CA THR A 209 -16.84 3.53 9.64
C THR A 209 -17.71 4.72 10.07
N ASN A 210 -19.03 4.64 9.86
CA ASN A 210 -19.96 5.72 10.22
C ASN A 210 -20.05 5.93 11.74
N SER A 211 -19.99 4.85 12.53
CA SER A 211 -19.98 4.94 14.00
C SER A 211 -18.72 5.60 14.57
N ASN A 212 -17.64 5.67 13.78
CA ASN A 212 -16.35 6.22 14.21
C ASN A 212 -16.06 7.65 13.73
N ALA A 213 -17.06 8.38 13.20
CA ALA A 213 -16.96 9.74 12.68
C ALA A 213 -15.70 9.97 11.82
N PRO A 214 -15.71 9.72 10.50
CA PRO A 214 -14.51 9.84 9.70
C PRO A 214 -14.01 11.29 9.66
N THR A 215 -12.88 11.57 10.33
CA THR A 215 -12.14 12.84 10.22
C THR A 215 -11.38 12.99 8.90
N THR A 216 -11.46 12.01 8.00
CA THR A 216 -10.83 12.08 6.68
C THR A 216 -11.77 11.50 5.63
N THR A 217 -12.67 12.32 5.13
CA THR A 217 -13.31 12.06 3.84
C THR A 217 -12.23 12.16 2.77
N PHE A 218 -11.83 11.01 2.23
CA PHE A 218 -11.17 10.94 0.93
C PHE A 218 -12.05 11.72 -0.06
N ASN A 219 -11.65 12.95 -0.39
CA ASN A 219 -12.39 13.82 -1.28
C ASN A 219 -11.62 13.92 -2.60
N ILE A 220 -11.87 12.94 -3.47
CA ILE A 220 -11.23 12.89 -4.79
C ILE A 220 -11.60 14.11 -5.67
N ASP A 221 -12.73 14.77 -5.39
CA ASP A 221 -13.13 16.01 -6.06
C ASP A 221 -12.19 17.17 -5.70
N ALA A 222 -11.70 17.20 -4.46
CA ALA A 222 -10.71 18.19 -4.04
C ALA A 222 -9.42 18.06 -4.84
N ASN A 223 -9.00 16.83 -5.18
CA ASN A 223 -7.82 16.62 -6.03
C ASN A 223 -8.04 17.13 -7.45
N TYR A 224 -9.14 16.72 -8.09
CA TYR A 224 -9.48 17.18 -9.44
C TYR A 224 -9.59 18.72 -9.51
N THR A 225 -10.17 19.33 -8.48
CA THR A 225 -10.30 20.79 -8.36
C THR A 225 -8.93 21.47 -8.29
N LYS A 226 -7.99 20.93 -7.49
CA LYS A 226 -6.62 21.44 -7.40
C LYS A 226 -5.90 21.39 -8.74
N ILE A 227 -5.92 20.24 -9.43
CA ILE A 227 -5.29 20.06 -10.75
C ILE A 227 -5.90 21.04 -11.77
N THR A 228 -7.22 21.20 -11.75
CA THR A 228 -7.93 22.12 -12.65
C THR A 228 -7.56 23.58 -12.38
N LYS A 229 -7.39 23.97 -11.11
CA LYS A 229 -6.92 25.31 -10.73
C LYS A 229 -5.54 25.57 -11.34
N VAL A 230 -4.58 24.64 -11.21
CA VAL A 230 -3.23 24.79 -11.77
C VAL A 230 -3.28 25.16 -13.24
N LEU A 231 -4.09 24.45 -14.01
CA LEU A 231 -4.16 24.64 -15.46
C LEU A 231 -4.75 25.99 -15.86
N LYS A 232 -5.72 26.49 -15.09
CA LYS A 232 -6.24 27.85 -15.30
C LYS A 232 -5.15 28.89 -15.03
N ASP A 233 -4.40 28.72 -13.95
CA ASP A 233 -3.37 29.68 -13.54
C ASP A 233 -2.15 29.62 -14.51
N THR A 234 -1.79 28.44 -15.04
CA THR A 234 -0.73 28.28 -16.05
C THR A 234 -1.12 28.72 -17.47
N GLU A 235 -2.42 28.69 -17.81
CA GLU A 235 -2.91 29.30 -19.06
C GLU A 235 -2.92 30.84 -19.00
N SER A 236 -3.01 31.43 -17.80
CA SER A 236 -2.90 32.89 -17.61
C SER A 236 -1.47 33.43 -17.54
N ASP A 237 -0.51 32.61 -17.12
CA ASP A 237 0.92 32.95 -17.13
C ASP A 237 1.59 32.35 -18.36
N THR A 238 1.49 33.04 -19.50
CA THR A 238 2.31 32.74 -20.68
C THR A 238 3.77 33.12 -20.44
N GLU A 239 4.48 32.30 -19.69
CA GLU A 239 5.91 31.98 -19.90
C GLU A 239 6.08 30.47 -19.79
N GLN A 240 5.75 29.77 -20.88
CA GLN A 240 6.18 28.41 -21.12
C GLN A 240 7.72 28.38 -21.18
N SER A 241 8.40 28.23 -20.05
CA SER A 241 9.82 27.88 -20.07
C SER A 241 10.23 27.00 -18.88
N SER A 242 11.02 25.98 -19.21
CA SER A 242 11.77 25.08 -18.31
C SER A 242 11.07 23.85 -17.72
N PHE A 243 10.32 23.09 -18.53
CA PHE A 243 9.99 21.69 -18.21
C PHE A 243 10.38 20.73 -19.34
N THR A 244 11.62 20.74 -19.81
CA THR A 244 12.12 19.63 -20.64
C THR A 244 13.64 19.45 -20.59
N SER A 245 13.99 18.15 -20.47
CA SER A 245 15.21 17.46 -20.92
C SER A 245 16.56 17.90 -20.35
N ASN A 246 17.04 17.15 -19.36
CA ASN A 246 18.44 16.73 -19.32
C ASN A 246 18.50 15.21 -19.36
N ALA A 247 19.38 14.66 -20.19
CA ALA A 247 19.70 13.23 -20.21
C ALA A 247 20.22 12.79 -18.84
N LEU A 248 19.87 11.56 -18.44
CA LEU A 248 20.32 10.94 -17.20
C LEU A 248 21.85 10.90 -17.18
N THR A 249 22.46 11.47 -16.14
CA THR A 249 23.84 11.09 -15.79
C THR A 249 23.76 9.75 -15.07
N SER A 250 24.63 8.82 -15.44
CA SER A 250 24.55 7.39 -15.08
C SER A 250 24.58 7.07 -13.57
N ASN A 251 24.79 8.07 -12.70
CA ASN A 251 24.89 7.93 -11.25
C ASN A 251 23.83 8.73 -10.47
N ALA A 252 22.82 9.33 -11.12
CA ALA A 252 21.80 10.12 -10.44
C ALA A 252 20.59 9.26 -10.03
N PHE A 253 20.13 9.44 -8.78
CA PHE A 253 18.88 8.87 -8.29
C PHE A 253 17.70 9.31 -9.18
N THR A 254 16.96 8.33 -9.69
CA THR A 254 15.86 8.51 -10.63
C THR A 254 14.57 7.95 -10.03
N PRO A 255 13.69 8.82 -9.50
CA PRO A 255 12.46 8.34 -8.93
C PRO A 255 11.41 8.07 -10.03
N VAL A 256 10.77 6.91 -9.92
CA VAL A 256 9.69 6.45 -10.79
C VAL A 256 8.43 6.34 -9.94
N PHE A 257 7.38 7.09 -10.26
CA PHE A 257 6.13 7.06 -9.53
C PHE A 257 5.07 6.31 -10.33
N ILE A 258 4.59 5.20 -9.79
CA ILE A 258 3.43 4.47 -10.30
C ILE A 258 2.20 5.00 -9.56
N MET A 259 1.17 5.36 -10.32
CA MET A 259 -0.11 5.86 -9.84
C MET A 259 -1.28 5.15 -10.51
N GLY A 260 -2.48 5.36 -9.98
CA GLY A 260 -3.73 4.77 -10.45
C GLY A 260 -4.51 4.14 -9.30
N LEU A 261 -5.79 3.88 -9.52
CA LEU A 261 -6.67 3.31 -8.50
C LEU A 261 -6.25 1.91 -8.04
N PRO A 262 -6.68 1.47 -6.84
CA PRO A 262 -6.50 0.08 -6.45
C PRO A 262 -7.13 -0.84 -7.50
N ARG A 263 -6.51 -2.02 -7.69
CA ARG A 263 -6.95 -3.07 -8.63
C ARG A 263 -6.83 -2.73 -10.13
N SER A 264 -6.16 -1.64 -10.49
CA SER A 264 -5.88 -1.24 -11.87
C SER A 264 -4.56 -1.78 -12.45
N GLY A 265 -3.80 -2.57 -11.68
CA GLY A 265 -2.52 -3.14 -12.14
C GLY A 265 -1.26 -2.48 -11.57
N THR A 266 -1.37 -1.45 -10.74
CA THR A 266 -0.22 -0.77 -10.10
C THR A 266 0.78 -1.73 -9.44
N THR A 267 0.30 -2.71 -8.67
CA THR A 267 1.16 -3.70 -7.99
C THR A 267 1.80 -4.68 -8.97
N LEU A 268 1.10 -5.06 -10.04
CA LEU A 268 1.63 -5.93 -11.06
C LEU A 268 2.79 -5.26 -11.78
N LEU A 269 2.57 -4.02 -12.24
CA LEU A 269 3.60 -3.27 -12.93
C LEU A 269 4.81 -3.00 -12.03
N ASN A 270 4.59 -2.62 -10.76
CA ASN A 270 5.67 -2.48 -9.78
C ASN A 270 6.53 -3.75 -9.70
N ASN A 271 5.92 -4.93 -9.56
CA ASN A 271 6.67 -6.19 -9.45
C ASN A 271 7.37 -6.59 -10.75
N ILE A 272 6.77 -6.30 -11.91
CA ILE A 272 7.43 -6.51 -13.20
C ILE A 272 8.70 -5.64 -13.28
N LEU A 273 8.60 -4.34 -12.97
CA LEU A 273 9.77 -3.45 -12.98
C LEU A 273 10.84 -3.88 -11.99
N CYS A 274 10.46 -4.27 -10.77
CA CYS A 274 11.41 -4.74 -9.75
C CYS A 274 12.00 -6.13 -10.02
N SER A 275 11.59 -6.81 -11.10
CA SER A 275 12.26 -8.03 -11.55
C SER A 275 13.53 -7.73 -12.34
N ASP A 276 13.73 -6.48 -12.79
CA ASP A 276 14.95 -6.07 -13.46
C ASP A 276 16.09 -5.76 -12.46
N LYS A 277 17.31 -6.09 -12.87
CA LYS A 277 18.50 -5.65 -12.15
C LYS A 277 18.68 -4.15 -12.37
N GLY A 278 18.86 -3.39 -11.30
CA GLY A 278 18.96 -1.93 -11.39
C GLY A 278 17.67 -1.17 -11.08
N VAL A 279 16.58 -1.89 -10.74
CA VAL A 279 15.33 -1.28 -10.26
C VAL A 279 15.03 -1.77 -8.84
N SER A 280 14.81 -0.83 -7.93
CA SER A 280 14.33 -1.09 -6.57
C SER A 280 12.97 -0.43 -6.37
N SER A 281 12.16 -0.96 -5.43
CA SER A 281 10.92 -0.31 -5.01
C SER A 281 10.89 -0.11 -3.52
N VAL A 282 10.41 1.07 -3.11
CA VAL A 282 10.10 1.39 -1.71
C VAL A 282 8.65 1.05 -1.37
N GLY A 283 7.95 0.35 -2.26
CA GLY A 283 6.57 -0.09 -2.09
C GLY A 283 5.57 1.05 -2.02
N GLU A 284 4.54 0.85 -1.20
CA GLU A 284 3.50 1.84 -0.90
C GLU A 284 3.88 2.62 0.35
N THR A 285 4.45 3.81 0.13
CA THR A 285 4.98 4.68 1.19
C THR A 285 4.68 6.14 0.91
N ASP A 286 4.53 6.91 1.99
CA ASP A 286 4.37 8.36 2.02
C ASP A 286 5.72 9.09 2.07
N ALA A 287 6.83 8.42 1.74
CA ALA A 287 8.20 8.96 1.81
C ALA A 287 8.36 10.37 1.22
N PHE A 288 7.72 10.67 0.08
CA PHE A 288 7.79 11.99 -0.54
C PHE A 288 7.08 13.06 0.30
N THR A 289 5.89 12.75 0.83
CA THR A 289 5.13 13.73 1.63
C THR A 289 5.83 13.96 2.97
N ILE A 290 6.41 12.93 3.58
CA ILE A 290 7.24 13.04 4.78
C ILE A 290 8.46 13.93 4.52
N ALA A 291 9.16 13.74 3.39
CA ALA A 291 10.30 14.58 3.03
C ALA A 291 9.94 16.06 2.85
N CYS A 292 8.79 16.35 2.23
CA CYS A 292 8.26 17.72 2.18
C CYS A 292 7.99 18.27 3.58
N ASP A 293 7.33 17.48 4.43
CA ASP A 293 6.89 17.95 5.74
C ASP A 293 8.04 18.21 6.70
N THR A 294 9.10 17.39 6.66
CA THR A 294 10.29 17.55 7.50
C THR A 294 11.15 18.72 7.08
N VAL A 295 11.39 18.88 5.76
CA VAL A 295 12.21 19.99 5.25
C VAL A 295 11.52 21.34 5.45
N LEU A 296 10.20 21.40 5.22
CA LEU A 296 9.41 22.63 5.35
C LEU A 296 8.87 22.86 6.77
N LYS A 297 9.11 21.92 7.69
CA LYS A 297 8.61 21.93 9.07
C LYS A 297 7.09 22.19 9.16
N LYS A 298 6.33 21.67 8.19
CA LYS A 298 4.89 21.90 8.05
C LYS A 298 4.23 20.62 7.54
N LYS A 299 3.19 20.17 8.23
CA LYS A 299 2.47 18.95 7.85
C LYS A 299 1.65 19.13 6.57
N ASN A 300 1.51 18.05 5.81
CA ASN A 300 0.77 17.99 4.55
C ASN A 300 1.24 19.00 3.50
N SER A 301 2.52 19.39 3.54
CA SER A 301 3.12 20.35 2.62
C SER A 301 3.02 19.87 1.17
N ALA A 302 3.19 18.56 0.93
CA ALA A 302 3.05 17.99 -0.40
C ALA A 302 1.63 18.08 -0.98
N TYR A 303 0.59 18.28 -0.16
CA TYR A 303 -0.80 18.43 -0.62
C TYR A 303 -1.22 19.89 -0.78
N ASP A 304 -0.33 20.83 -0.45
CA ASP A 304 -0.50 22.26 -0.59
C ASP A 304 0.40 22.74 -1.75
N LEU A 305 -0.18 22.80 -2.94
CA LEU A 305 0.55 23.13 -4.16
C LEU A 305 1.25 24.49 -4.05
N ASP A 306 0.59 25.50 -3.49
CA ASP A 306 1.14 26.85 -3.36
C ASP A 306 2.40 26.83 -2.48
N THR A 307 2.43 25.99 -1.44
CA THR A 307 3.62 25.80 -0.60
C THR A 307 4.81 25.29 -1.44
N ILE A 308 4.60 24.27 -2.28
CA ILE A 308 5.69 23.66 -3.07
C ILE A 308 6.12 24.55 -4.24
N LEU A 309 5.18 25.23 -4.90
CA LEU A 309 5.50 26.11 -6.03
C LEU A 309 6.35 27.31 -5.59
N ASN A 310 6.09 27.84 -4.39
CA ASN A 310 6.85 28.95 -3.80
C ASN A 310 8.20 28.54 -3.17
N CYS A 311 8.52 27.24 -3.13
CA CYS A 311 9.81 26.78 -2.62
C CYS A 311 10.98 27.27 -3.48
N GLN A 312 12.02 27.76 -2.81
CA GLN A 312 13.28 28.13 -3.42
C GLN A 312 14.07 26.90 -3.88
N LYS A 313 15.03 27.10 -4.79
CA LYS A 313 15.90 26.02 -5.28
C LYS A 313 16.62 25.25 -4.17
N VAL A 314 16.97 25.91 -3.07
CA VAL A 314 17.64 25.25 -1.92
C VAL A 314 16.69 24.30 -1.19
N GLU A 315 15.44 24.70 -0.96
CA GLU A 315 14.43 23.87 -0.29
C GLU A 315 14.09 22.64 -1.14
N LEU A 316 13.92 22.82 -2.45
CA LEU A 316 13.64 21.71 -3.36
C LEU A 316 14.77 20.68 -3.41
N LYS A 317 16.03 21.15 -3.43
CA LYS A 317 17.20 20.26 -3.33
C LYS A 317 17.24 19.53 -1.99
N ALA A 318 16.86 20.19 -0.91
CA ALA A 318 16.77 19.57 0.41
C ALA A 318 15.66 18.49 0.46
N ILE A 319 14.47 18.77 -0.09
CA ILE A 319 13.38 17.79 -0.22
C ILE A 319 13.83 16.58 -1.05
N ALA A 320 14.49 16.82 -2.19
CA ALA A 320 14.97 15.75 -3.05
C ALA A 320 15.98 14.83 -2.33
N LYS A 321 16.95 15.42 -1.64
CA LYS A 321 17.95 14.68 -0.85
C LYS A 321 17.31 13.91 0.31
N GLU A 322 16.32 14.50 0.96
CA GLU A 322 15.63 13.88 2.08
C GLU A 322 14.74 12.71 1.63
N TYR A 323 14.05 12.84 0.50
CA TYR A 323 13.32 11.74 -0.11
C TYR A 323 14.25 10.58 -0.47
N GLU A 324 15.40 10.87 -1.10
CA GLU A 324 16.39 9.84 -1.40
C GLU A 324 16.87 9.15 -0.11
N ARG A 325 17.22 9.90 0.94
CA ARG A 325 17.63 9.34 2.24
C ARG A 325 16.56 8.39 2.79
N ILE A 326 15.30 8.82 2.84
CA ILE A 326 14.18 7.99 3.30
C ILE A 326 14.05 6.73 2.44
N ALA A 327 14.12 6.87 1.11
CA ALA A 327 14.04 5.74 0.20
C ALA A 327 15.15 4.71 0.46
N ARG A 328 16.38 5.16 0.73
CA ARG A 328 17.51 4.28 1.10
C ARG A 328 17.25 3.53 2.41
N GLU A 329 16.75 4.20 3.44
CA GLU A 329 16.45 3.53 4.73
C GLU A 329 15.33 2.49 4.61
N LEU A 330 14.37 2.73 3.71
CA LEU A 330 13.30 1.80 3.36
C LEU A 330 13.76 0.64 2.45
N GLY A 331 15.06 0.55 2.12
CA GLY A 331 15.64 -0.58 1.40
C GLY A 331 15.89 -0.36 -0.09
N CYS A 332 15.75 0.87 -0.61
CA CYS A 332 16.11 1.14 -2.00
C CYS A 332 17.64 1.12 -2.21
N THR A 333 18.14 0.10 -2.91
CA THR A 333 19.59 -0.05 -3.18
C THR A 333 19.99 0.48 -4.56
N GLU A 334 19.06 0.55 -5.50
CA GLU A 334 19.34 0.92 -6.89
C GLU A 334 19.11 2.42 -7.17
N ASN A 335 19.58 2.90 -8.32
CA ASN A 335 19.37 4.30 -8.73
C ASN A 335 17.97 4.56 -9.27
N VAL A 336 17.35 3.56 -9.92
CA VAL A 336 15.95 3.65 -10.34
C VAL A 336 15.06 3.19 -9.19
N CYS A 337 14.42 4.15 -8.54
CA CYS A 337 13.61 3.91 -7.35
C CYS A 337 12.12 4.06 -7.68
N VAL A 338 11.41 2.93 -7.71
CA VAL A 338 9.96 2.90 -7.88
C VAL A 338 9.27 3.20 -6.56
N ASN A 339 8.38 4.18 -6.57
CA ASN A 339 7.40 4.41 -5.53
C ASN A 339 6.01 4.14 -6.11
N LYS A 340 5.26 3.22 -5.49
CA LYS A 340 3.91 2.87 -5.91
C LYS A 340 2.96 3.22 -4.79
N SER A 341 2.27 4.34 -4.90
CA SER A 341 1.24 4.76 -3.95
C SER A 341 -0.03 5.17 -4.68
N LEU A 342 -1.19 4.82 -4.09
CA LEU A 342 -2.49 5.29 -4.58
C LEU A 342 -2.61 6.82 -4.48
N ASN A 343 -1.83 7.45 -3.59
CA ASN A 343 -1.83 8.90 -3.39
C ASN A 343 -0.98 9.66 -4.42
N ASN A 344 -0.19 8.98 -5.26
CA ASN A 344 0.76 9.64 -6.15
C ASN A 344 0.06 10.62 -7.10
N SER A 345 -1.11 10.27 -7.65
CA SER A 345 -1.88 11.15 -8.54
C SER A 345 -2.31 12.48 -7.88
N HIS A 346 -2.30 12.57 -6.55
CA HIS A 346 -2.62 13.79 -5.80
C HIS A 346 -1.43 14.75 -5.67
N ILE A 347 -0.20 14.27 -5.86
CA ILE A 347 1.03 15.00 -5.57
C ILE A 347 2.01 15.04 -6.75
N VAL A 348 1.59 14.54 -7.91
CA VAL A 348 2.41 14.43 -9.13
C VAL A 348 3.07 15.74 -9.54
N LEU A 349 2.35 16.87 -9.49
CA LEU A 349 2.92 18.17 -9.89
C LEU A 349 4.01 18.64 -8.91
N MET A 350 3.85 18.32 -7.63
CA MET A 350 4.80 18.63 -6.56
C MET A 350 6.05 17.77 -6.71
N ILE A 351 5.86 16.48 -7.02
CA ILE A 351 6.95 15.57 -7.36
C ILE A 351 7.72 16.09 -8.57
N GLN A 352 7.05 16.44 -9.67
CA GLN A 352 7.70 16.98 -10.87
C GLN A 352 8.50 18.27 -10.57
N ARG A 353 7.98 19.13 -9.68
CA ARG A 353 8.65 20.37 -9.27
C ARG A 353 9.94 20.12 -8.49
N VAL A 354 9.97 19.09 -7.65
CA VAL A 354 11.16 18.69 -6.86
C VAL A 354 12.14 17.87 -7.72
N PHE A 355 11.61 16.97 -8.54
CA PHE A 355 12.35 16.07 -9.42
C PHE A 355 11.96 16.29 -10.88
N PRO A 356 12.61 17.23 -11.60
CA PRO A 356 12.28 17.52 -13.00
C PRO A 356 12.43 16.33 -13.95
N ASN A 357 13.27 15.34 -13.57
CA ASN A 357 13.52 14.13 -14.33
C ASN A 357 12.74 12.91 -13.82
N ALA A 358 11.83 13.08 -12.85
CA ALA A 358 10.98 12.00 -12.36
C ALA A 358 10.19 11.36 -13.51
N LYS A 359 9.95 10.06 -13.38
CA LYS A 359 9.18 9.29 -14.35
C LYS A 359 7.82 8.97 -13.75
N PHE A 360 6.78 9.07 -14.54
CA PHE A 360 5.41 8.86 -14.08
C PHE A 360 4.75 7.81 -14.96
N ILE A 361 4.18 6.80 -14.30
CA ILE A 361 3.39 5.76 -14.95
C ILE A 361 2.02 5.72 -14.29
N ALA A 362 0.96 5.83 -15.08
CA ALA A 362 -0.42 5.65 -14.61
C ALA A 362 -0.95 4.30 -15.12
N THR A 363 -1.54 3.51 -14.24
CA THR A 363 -2.25 2.29 -14.65
C THR A 363 -3.75 2.50 -14.69
N ARG A 364 -4.39 1.96 -15.72
CA ARG A 364 -5.84 1.98 -15.92
C ARG A 364 -6.35 0.57 -16.20
N ARG A 365 -7.64 0.36 -15.94
CA ARG A 365 -8.35 -0.89 -16.22
C ARG A 365 -9.75 -0.54 -16.72
N ASN A 366 -10.39 -1.44 -17.44
CA ASN A 366 -11.82 -1.36 -17.76
C ASN A 366 -12.63 -0.95 -16.51
N GLU A 367 -13.47 0.07 -16.67
CA GLU A 367 -14.19 0.71 -15.56
C GLU A 367 -15.02 -0.27 -14.73
N LEU A 368 -15.88 -1.07 -15.39
CA LEU A 368 -16.77 -2.00 -14.70
C LEU A 368 -15.98 -3.12 -14.00
N GLU A 369 -14.93 -3.63 -14.65
CA GLU A 369 -14.06 -4.63 -14.04
C GLU A 369 -13.26 -4.07 -12.86
N ASN A 370 -12.78 -2.83 -12.96
CA ASN A 370 -12.09 -2.18 -11.86
C ASN A 370 -13.05 -1.92 -10.70
N ALA A 371 -14.27 -1.46 -10.97
CA ALA A 371 -15.30 -1.23 -9.97
C ALA A 371 -15.63 -2.52 -9.21
N TRP A 372 -15.89 -3.61 -9.94
CA TRP A 372 -16.14 -4.91 -9.34
C TRP A 372 -14.95 -5.41 -8.52
N SER A 373 -13.75 -5.29 -9.08
CA SER A 373 -12.54 -5.74 -8.39
C SER A 373 -12.26 -4.94 -7.13
N ILE A 374 -12.51 -3.63 -7.10
CA ILE A 374 -12.41 -2.81 -5.90
C ILE A 374 -13.47 -3.28 -4.90
N TYR A 375 -14.73 -3.33 -5.32
CA TYR A 375 -15.86 -3.58 -4.43
C TYR A 375 -15.77 -4.91 -3.69
N LYS A 376 -15.37 -5.98 -4.39
CA LYS A 376 -15.26 -7.31 -3.80
C LYS A 376 -13.99 -7.50 -2.95
N THR A 377 -13.00 -6.61 -3.06
CA THR A 377 -11.73 -6.72 -2.32
C THR A 377 -11.90 -6.14 -0.92
N PHE A 378 -11.51 -6.90 0.11
CA PHE A 378 -11.45 -6.37 1.46
C PHE A 378 -10.17 -5.54 1.66
N PHE A 379 -10.31 -4.22 1.77
CA PHE A 379 -9.19 -3.33 2.11
C PHE A 379 -9.16 -3.06 3.62
N SER A 380 -8.09 -3.49 4.28
CA SER A 380 -7.92 -3.38 5.73
C SER A 380 -7.61 -1.97 6.24
N SER A 381 -7.31 -1.01 5.35
CA SER A 381 -6.92 0.36 5.73
C SER A 381 -7.29 1.42 4.70
N ASN A 382 -7.75 2.58 5.18
CA ASN A 382 -7.83 3.89 4.50
C ASN A 382 -8.56 3.95 3.14
N LEU A 383 -9.33 2.93 2.77
CA LEU A 383 -10.12 2.89 1.54
C LEU A 383 -11.61 2.63 1.83
N HIS A 384 -12.17 3.30 2.83
CA HIS A 384 -13.58 3.08 3.24
C HIS A 384 -14.59 3.27 2.11
N TRP A 385 -14.29 4.14 1.13
CA TRP A 385 -15.09 4.36 -0.07
C TRP A 385 -15.21 3.12 -0.96
N SER A 386 -14.27 2.17 -0.86
CA SER A 386 -14.27 0.93 -1.66
C SER A 386 -15.46 0.02 -1.34
N PHE A 387 -16.06 0.19 -0.15
CA PHE A 387 -17.23 -0.57 0.30
C PHE A 387 -18.55 0.07 -0.13
N ASP A 388 -18.56 1.07 -1.01
CA ASP A 388 -19.76 1.75 -1.49
C ASP A 388 -19.72 1.94 -3.00
N VAL A 389 -20.66 1.33 -3.73
CA VAL A 389 -20.64 1.30 -5.21
C VAL A 389 -20.70 2.70 -5.84
N PRO A 390 -21.58 3.63 -5.40
CA PRO A 390 -21.55 5.03 -5.84
C PRO A 390 -20.19 5.70 -5.62
N SER A 391 -19.59 5.51 -4.44
CA SER A 391 -18.27 6.07 -4.13
C SER A 391 -17.17 5.48 -5.00
N VAL A 392 -17.22 4.17 -5.29
CA VAL A 392 -16.28 3.51 -6.23
C VAL A 392 -16.40 4.10 -7.64
N LYS A 393 -17.63 4.25 -8.15
CA LYS A 393 -17.87 4.86 -9.47
C LYS A 393 -17.31 6.28 -9.54
N ARG A 394 -17.61 7.10 -8.53
CA ARG A 394 -17.08 8.46 -8.43
C ARG A 394 -15.55 8.48 -8.38
N ALA A 395 -14.93 7.56 -7.62
CA ALA A 395 -13.49 7.45 -7.54
C ALA A 395 -12.85 7.15 -8.91
N ILE A 396 -13.42 6.21 -9.67
CA ILE A 396 -12.95 5.88 -11.03
C ILE A 396 -13.07 7.08 -11.97
N GLN A 397 -14.23 7.74 -11.99
CA GLN A 397 -14.45 8.89 -12.86
C GLN A 397 -13.50 10.04 -12.54
N MET A 398 -13.27 10.33 -11.26
CA MET A 398 -12.41 11.45 -10.84
C MET A 398 -10.92 11.15 -11.05
N ASP A 399 -10.46 9.92 -10.80
CA ASP A 399 -9.07 9.53 -11.09
C ASP A 399 -8.78 9.58 -12.60
N ASN A 400 -9.70 9.08 -13.44
CA ASN A 400 -9.56 9.15 -14.91
C ASN A 400 -9.45 10.58 -15.41
N LYS A 401 -10.35 11.47 -14.95
CA LYS A 401 -10.31 12.90 -15.30
C LYS A 401 -9.03 13.58 -14.80
N ALA A 402 -8.56 13.24 -13.60
CA ALA A 402 -7.32 13.77 -13.05
C ALA A 402 -6.10 13.34 -13.89
N ILE A 403 -5.99 12.06 -14.24
CA ILE A 403 -4.89 11.54 -15.08
C ILE A 403 -4.90 12.19 -16.47
N GLU A 404 -6.06 12.25 -17.12
CA GLU A 404 -6.21 12.90 -18.43
C GLU A 404 -5.76 14.36 -18.40
N LYS A 405 -6.14 15.08 -17.35
CA LYS A 405 -5.75 16.47 -17.16
C LYS A 405 -4.26 16.63 -16.83
N LEU A 406 -3.65 15.70 -16.09
CA LEU A 406 -2.22 15.69 -15.82
C LEU A 406 -1.39 15.38 -17.08
N GLN A 407 -1.89 14.51 -17.97
CA GLN A 407 -1.23 14.17 -19.24
C GLN A 407 -1.07 15.38 -20.17
N THR A 408 -1.88 16.44 -20.00
CA THR A 408 -1.71 17.69 -20.76
C THR A 408 -0.61 18.59 -20.19
N ILE A 409 -0.12 18.33 -18.96
CA ILE A 409 0.92 19.14 -18.29
C ILE A 409 2.27 18.44 -18.35
N ILE A 410 2.30 17.15 -18.02
CA ILE A 410 3.54 16.39 -17.85
C ILE A 410 3.49 15.07 -18.61
N LYS A 411 4.66 14.50 -18.90
CA LYS A 411 4.75 13.19 -19.53
C LYS A 411 4.36 12.10 -18.53
N ILE A 412 3.24 11.42 -18.78
CA ILE A 412 2.82 10.22 -18.07
C ILE A 412 2.68 9.08 -19.06
N GLU A 413 3.35 7.96 -18.77
CA GLU A 413 3.16 6.71 -19.48
C GLU A 413 1.86 6.05 -19.00
N LEU A 414 0.88 5.86 -19.89
CA LEU A 414 -0.39 5.20 -19.54
C LEU A 414 -0.33 3.72 -19.89
N VAL A 415 -0.63 2.88 -18.90
CA VAL A 415 -0.65 1.42 -19.01
C VAL A 415 -2.05 0.90 -18.73
N GLU A 416 -2.77 0.54 -19.79
CA GLU A 416 -4.01 -0.22 -19.72
C GLU A 416 -3.67 -1.67 -19.31
N LEU A 417 -4.28 -2.17 -18.24
CA LEU A 417 -4.04 -3.51 -17.72
C LEU A 417 -4.40 -4.59 -18.74
N GLU A 418 -5.47 -4.39 -19.50
CA GLU A 418 -5.93 -5.28 -20.56
C GLU A 418 -4.88 -5.38 -21.67
N ALA A 419 -4.30 -4.24 -22.10
CA ALA A 419 -3.23 -4.22 -23.09
C ALA A 419 -1.96 -4.89 -22.56
N LEU A 420 -1.59 -4.64 -21.30
CA LEU A 420 -0.44 -5.28 -20.66
C LEU A 420 -0.59 -6.82 -20.63
N LYS A 421 -1.81 -7.33 -20.47
CA LYS A 421 -2.08 -8.77 -20.49
C LYS A 421 -2.09 -9.35 -21.89
N ALA A 422 -2.68 -8.64 -22.86
CA ALA A 422 -2.81 -9.11 -24.23
C ALA A 422 -1.47 -9.07 -24.99
N GLU A 423 -0.71 -8.00 -24.82
CA GLU A 423 0.52 -7.71 -25.56
C GLU A 423 1.65 -7.26 -24.60
N PRO A 424 2.07 -8.09 -23.65
CA PRO A 424 3.02 -7.71 -22.61
C PRO A 424 4.33 -7.19 -23.15
N GLU A 425 4.90 -7.84 -24.18
CA GLU A 425 6.19 -7.43 -24.75
C GLU A 425 6.14 -6.02 -25.33
N LEU A 426 5.07 -5.68 -26.06
CA LEU A 426 4.89 -4.35 -26.65
C LEU A 426 4.72 -3.28 -25.56
N VAL A 427 3.86 -3.55 -24.57
CA VAL A 427 3.58 -2.61 -23.49
C VAL A 427 4.80 -2.42 -22.61
N LEU A 428 5.48 -3.49 -22.21
CA LEU A 428 6.66 -3.42 -21.35
C LEU A 428 7.83 -2.75 -22.06
N HIS A 429 8.08 -3.01 -23.35
CA HIS A 429 9.10 -2.29 -24.09
C HIS A 429 8.88 -0.76 -24.06
N ARG A 430 7.62 -0.31 -24.21
CA ARG A 430 7.27 1.11 -24.08
C ARG A 430 7.48 1.64 -22.66
N VAL A 431 7.05 0.89 -21.64
CA VAL A 431 7.21 1.28 -20.24
C VAL A 431 8.68 1.40 -19.84
N PHE A 432 9.52 0.42 -20.14
CA PHE A 432 10.94 0.44 -19.82
C PHE A 432 11.65 1.62 -20.50
N ASN A 433 11.38 1.85 -21.79
CA ASN A 433 11.89 3.02 -22.50
C ASN A 433 11.42 4.34 -21.87
N SER A 434 10.17 4.41 -21.37
CA SER A 434 9.65 5.62 -20.72
C SER A 434 10.43 5.99 -19.45
N ILE A 435 10.97 5.00 -18.74
CA ILE A 435 11.76 5.18 -17.52
C ILE A 435 13.28 5.22 -17.79
N GLY A 436 13.70 5.08 -19.05
CA GLY A 436 15.11 5.16 -19.46
C GLY A 436 15.88 3.85 -19.31
N LEU A 437 15.20 2.71 -19.29
CA LEU A 437 15.79 1.38 -19.25
C LEU A 437 15.51 0.61 -20.54
N ASN A 438 16.40 -0.32 -20.88
CA ASN A 438 16.19 -1.25 -21.98
C ASN A 438 15.35 -2.42 -21.49
N TYR A 439 14.36 -2.84 -22.28
CA TYR A 439 13.60 -4.04 -21.98
C TYR A 439 14.38 -5.29 -22.41
N GLU A 440 14.74 -6.14 -21.45
CA GLU A 440 15.31 -7.47 -21.71
C GLU A 440 14.21 -8.52 -21.49
N ASN A 441 14.03 -9.49 -22.40
CA ASN A 441 12.89 -10.46 -22.41
C ASN A 441 12.76 -11.40 -21.16
N ASN A 442 13.41 -11.10 -20.04
CA ASN A 442 13.44 -11.91 -18.82
C ASN A 442 12.32 -11.63 -17.81
N HIS A 443 11.42 -10.69 -18.09
CA HIS A 443 10.37 -10.28 -17.13
C HIS A 443 9.18 -11.27 -17.02
N THR A 444 9.22 -12.40 -17.72
CA THR A 444 8.22 -13.48 -17.62
C THR A 444 8.20 -14.16 -16.24
N TYR A 445 9.23 -13.96 -15.42
CA TYR A 445 9.40 -14.58 -14.10
C TYR A 445 9.16 -13.64 -12.91
N PHE A 446 8.57 -12.45 -13.09
CA PHE A 446 8.28 -11.52 -11.98
C PHE A 446 7.51 -12.18 -10.80
N HIS A 447 6.67 -13.16 -11.10
CA HIS A 447 5.87 -13.91 -10.14
C HIS A 447 6.72 -14.84 -9.24
N LYS A 448 7.96 -15.14 -9.63
CA LYS A 448 8.94 -15.92 -8.87
C LYS A 448 9.91 -15.05 -8.08
N THR A 449 9.89 -13.73 -8.27
CA THR A 449 10.78 -12.83 -7.55
C THR A 449 10.39 -12.85 -6.06
N PRO A 450 11.34 -13.07 -5.13
CA PRO A 450 11.07 -13.15 -3.69
C PRO A 450 10.84 -11.78 -3.04
N THR A 451 10.20 -10.84 -3.75
CA THR A 451 9.87 -9.50 -3.24
C THR A 451 8.69 -9.56 -2.30
N VAL A 452 8.69 -8.80 -1.21
CA VAL A 452 7.53 -8.73 -0.31
C VAL A 452 6.40 -7.92 -0.96
N VAL A 453 5.18 -8.47 -0.98
CA VAL A 453 3.99 -7.80 -1.52
C VAL A 453 2.92 -7.69 -0.43
N LYS A 454 2.74 -6.48 0.10
CA LYS A 454 1.81 -6.18 1.21
C LYS A 454 0.40 -5.81 0.76
N THR A 455 0.15 -5.70 -0.55
CA THR A 455 -1.14 -5.23 -1.07
C THR A 455 -2.16 -6.37 -1.15
N ALA A 456 -3.44 -6.04 -1.23
CA ALA A 456 -4.51 -7.00 -1.48
C ALA A 456 -4.38 -7.74 -2.83
N SER A 457 -3.41 -7.39 -3.67
CA SER A 457 -3.12 -8.08 -4.94
C SER A 457 -2.14 -9.25 -4.79
N MET A 458 -1.60 -9.51 -3.59
CA MET A 458 -0.51 -10.47 -3.35
C MET A 458 -0.69 -11.81 -4.08
N SER A 459 -1.78 -12.54 -3.81
CA SER A 459 -1.98 -13.87 -4.39
C SER A 459 -2.08 -13.86 -5.92
N GLN A 460 -2.51 -12.76 -6.53
CA GLN A 460 -2.56 -12.58 -7.99
C GLN A 460 -1.18 -12.33 -8.60
N ILE A 461 -0.31 -11.61 -7.89
CA ILE A 461 1.04 -11.31 -8.39
C ILE A 461 1.95 -12.54 -8.38
N ARG A 462 1.66 -13.53 -7.53
CA ARG A 462 2.37 -14.83 -7.50
C ARG A 462 1.93 -15.80 -8.60
N GLN A 463 1.14 -15.35 -9.56
CA GLN A 463 0.76 -16.14 -10.72
C GLN A 463 1.43 -15.60 -11.99
N PRO A 464 1.78 -16.47 -12.96
CA PRO A 464 2.19 -16.03 -14.29
C PRO A 464 1.17 -15.08 -14.91
N LEU A 465 1.63 -14.10 -15.70
CA LEU A 465 0.75 -13.07 -16.28
C LEU A 465 -0.43 -13.67 -17.06
N ASN A 466 -0.18 -14.74 -17.82
CA ASN A 466 -1.19 -15.44 -18.61
C ASN A 466 -2.23 -16.19 -17.77
N LYS A 467 -2.07 -16.31 -16.44
CA LYS A 467 -3.06 -16.88 -15.51
C LYS A 467 -3.78 -15.80 -14.69
N ILE A 468 -3.38 -14.53 -14.80
CA ILE A 468 -4.02 -13.43 -14.06
C ILE A 468 -5.39 -13.11 -14.70
N ASN A 469 -6.45 -13.62 -14.09
CA ASN A 469 -7.85 -13.53 -14.53
C ASN A 469 -8.22 -14.41 -15.75
N THR A 470 -7.63 -15.58 -15.91
CA THR A 470 -8.11 -16.58 -16.90
C THR A 470 -9.43 -17.24 -16.51
N HIS A 471 -9.97 -16.93 -15.33
CA HIS A 471 -11.25 -17.46 -14.91
C HIS A 471 -12.38 -16.66 -15.56
N THR A 472 -13.22 -17.36 -16.32
CA THR A 472 -14.46 -16.93 -16.97
C THR A 472 -15.58 -16.61 -15.96
N PHE A 473 -15.27 -16.02 -14.81
CA PHE A 473 -16.30 -15.60 -13.87
C PHE A 473 -16.87 -14.26 -14.33
N THR A 474 -18.18 -14.23 -14.52
CA THR A 474 -18.89 -13.03 -14.99
C THR A 474 -19.15 -12.13 -13.80
N ILE A 475 -18.99 -10.81 -13.96
CA ILE A 475 -19.40 -9.84 -12.93
C ILE A 475 -20.88 -10.11 -12.58
N PRO A 476 -21.28 -10.24 -11.29
CA PRO A 476 -22.65 -10.61 -10.96
C PRO A 476 -23.64 -9.61 -11.55
N GLU A 477 -24.70 -10.09 -12.20
CA GLU A 477 -25.74 -9.23 -12.78
C GLU A 477 -26.29 -8.19 -11.79
N PRO A 478 -26.57 -8.54 -10.50
CA PRO A 478 -27.01 -7.53 -9.53
C PRO A 478 -26.04 -6.37 -9.33
N PHE A 479 -24.72 -6.63 -9.42
CA PHE A 479 -23.71 -5.57 -9.35
C PHE A 479 -23.70 -4.73 -10.64
N GLN A 480 -23.82 -5.37 -11.80
CA GLN A 480 -23.86 -4.66 -13.08
C GLN A 480 -25.07 -3.74 -13.19
N GLU A 481 -26.25 -4.20 -12.78
CA GLU A 481 -27.48 -3.39 -12.71
C GLU A 481 -27.31 -2.22 -11.74
N LEU A 482 -26.81 -2.49 -10.53
CA LEU A 482 -26.55 -1.43 -9.54
C LEU A 482 -25.58 -0.37 -10.09
N TYR A 483 -24.49 -0.79 -10.75
CA TYR A 483 -23.48 0.13 -11.29
C TYR A 483 -24.00 0.95 -12.48
N ARG A 484 -24.81 0.34 -13.35
CA ARG A 484 -25.41 1.01 -14.52
C ARG A 484 -26.45 2.06 -14.15
N ASN A 485 -27.19 1.85 -13.07
CA ASN A 485 -28.27 2.74 -12.64
C ASN A 485 -27.81 3.98 -11.85
N LEU A 486 -26.51 4.10 -11.58
CA LEU A 486 -25.87 5.29 -10.98
C LEU A 486 -25.43 6.28 -12.05
#